data_AF-A0A7C3UNL8-F1
#
_entry.id   AF-A0A7C3UNL8-F1
#
_cell.length_a   1.000
_cell.length_b   1.000
_cell.length_c   1.000
_cell.angle_alpha   90.00
_cell.angle_beta   90.00
_cell.angle_gamma   90.00
#
_symmetry.space_group_name_H-M   'P 1'
#
loop_
_entity.id
_entity.type
_entity.pdbx_description
1 polymer ?
#
loop_
_entity_poly.entity_id
_entity_poly.type
_entity_poly.pdbx_seq_one_letter_code
_entity_poly.pdbx_strand_id
1 'polypeptide(L)'
;MSKITITLVAFLLVFSLTASIATAVDFFAEKLSVIDSAYQDTVFGGKNLSNQRQNLIISFTPGDDLTDTGDYAVIVDVDKDGDFNDEPDTSYVDKGDAVPNTPKTITWDASTKLTSLADGKYKIAVIIDDKKNGKIDWSDPAVKIDKEVKDFTLDKTLSVTEVTADPLTFSPNGDGVKDTTTIYYTLSESLSSVYSEVTITVGESGGTKQ
;
A
#
# COMPACT_ATOMS: atom_id res chain seq x y z
N MET A 1 25.88 14.07 16.72
CA MET A 1 25.30 13.07 15.79
C MET A 1 24.05 12.51 16.45
N SER A 2 22.88 13.04 16.07
CA SER A 2 21.60 12.55 16.63
C SER A 2 21.35 11.16 16.09
N LYS A 3 21.31 10.16 16.99
CA LYS A 3 20.93 8.79 16.63
C LYS A 3 19.41 8.77 16.49
N ILE A 4 18.94 8.64 15.25
CA ILE A 4 17.54 8.36 14.98
C ILE A 4 17.30 6.90 15.36
N THR A 5 16.64 6.69 16.49
CA THR A 5 16.16 5.36 16.91
C THR A 5 14.89 5.08 16.11
N ILE A 6 14.97 4.19 15.12
CA ILE A 6 13.80 3.66 14.44
C ILE A 6 13.22 2.57 15.36
N THR A 7 12.19 2.91 16.12
CA THR A 7 11.40 1.93 16.87
C THR A 7 10.56 1.14 15.88
N LEU A 8 11.02 -0.04 15.50
CA LEU A 8 10.24 -1.00 14.73
C LEU A 8 9.17 -1.58 15.67
N VAL A 9 7.94 -1.06 15.60
CA VAL A 9 6.81 -1.66 16.32
C VAL A 9 6.42 -2.91 15.54
N ALA A 10 6.97 -4.06 15.94
CA ALA A 10 6.50 -5.36 15.47
C ALA A 10 5.10 -5.57 16.06
N PHE A 11 4.06 -5.38 15.23
CA PHE A 11 2.69 -5.68 15.63
C PHE A 11 2.47 -7.19 15.47
N LEU A 12 2.45 -7.90 16.60
CA LEU A 12 2.06 -9.30 16.65
C LEU A 12 0.54 -9.37 16.50
N LEU A 13 0.04 -9.64 15.29
CA LEU A 13 -1.37 -9.95 15.08
C LEU A 13 -1.64 -11.34 15.67
N VAL A 14 -2.36 -11.40 16.78
CA VAL A 14 -2.79 -12.65 17.40
C VAL A 14 -4.21 -12.93 16.93
N PHE A 15 -4.38 -13.80 15.94
CA PHE A 15 -5.69 -14.37 15.62
C PHE A 15 -5.93 -15.61 16.50
N SER A 16 -7.07 -15.64 17.20
CA SER A 16 -7.55 -16.83 17.90
C SER A 16 -8.49 -17.62 16.99
N LEU A 17 -8.14 -18.85 16.64
CA LEU A 17 -8.94 -19.75 15.80
C LEU A 17 -10.18 -20.28 16.54
N THR A 18 -11.34 -20.18 15.89
CA THR A 18 -12.38 -21.22 15.97
C THR A 18 -12.42 -21.90 14.61
N ALA A 19 -11.93 -23.12 14.51
CA ALA A 19 -11.99 -23.92 13.29
C ALA A 19 -13.45 -24.13 12.88
N SER A 20 -13.83 -23.62 11.70
CA SER A 20 -15.10 -23.94 11.06
C SER A 20 -14.91 -25.19 10.22
N ILE A 21 -15.48 -26.31 10.67
CA ILE A 21 -15.57 -27.56 9.91
C ILE A 21 -16.58 -27.37 8.77
N ALA A 22 -16.10 -27.08 7.57
CA ALA A 22 -16.87 -27.22 6.34
C ALA A 22 -15.97 -27.84 5.27
N THR A 23 -16.42 -28.98 4.75
CA THR A 23 -15.77 -29.83 3.75
C THR A 23 -15.80 -29.20 2.34
N ALA A 24 -15.09 -28.10 2.15
CA ALA A 24 -14.73 -27.60 0.83
C ALA A 24 -13.21 -27.71 0.69
N VAL A 25 -12.75 -28.16 -0.48
CA VAL A 25 -11.35 -28.08 -0.90
C VAL A 25 -10.91 -26.63 -0.71
N ASP A 26 -10.07 -26.39 0.31
CA ASP A 26 -9.64 -25.08 0.77
C ASP A 26 -8.11 -25.08 0.78
N PHE A 27 -7.55 -24.60 -0.33
CA PHE A 27 -6.12 -24.33 -0.46
C PHE A 27 -5.68 -23.13 0.41
N PHE A 28 -6.54 -22.60 1.28
CA PHE A 28 -6.25 -21.51 2.20
C PHE A 28 -6.79 -21.82 3.61
N ALA A 29 -5.90 -22.15 4.57
CA ALA A 29 -6.31 -22.41 5.96
C ALA A 29 -6.74 -21.13 6.70
N GLU A 30 -6.22 -19.98 6.28
CA GLU A 30 -6.71 -18.65 6.66
C GLU A 30 -6.97 -17.85 5.38
N LYS A 31 -8.15 -17.21 5.36
CA LYS A 31 -8.63 -16.39 4.24
C LYS A 31 -7.69 -15.21 3.98
N LEU A 32 -7.52 -14.87 2.71
CA LEU A 32 -6.80 -13.66 2.30
C LEU A 32 -7.32 -12.43 3.06
N SER A 33 -6.41 -11.71 3.71
CA SER A 33 -6.66 -10.41 4.33
C SER A 33 -5.79 -9.37 3.65
N VAL A 34 -6.38 -8.21 3.35
CA VAL A 34 -5.73 -7.09 2.68
C VAL A 34 -6.16 -5.82 3.40
N ILE A 35 -5.24 -5.24 4.16
CA ILE A 35 -5.52 -4.05 4.98
C ILE A 35 -4.34 -3.08 4.94
N ASP A 36 -4.58 -1.79 5.11
CA ASP A 36 -3.52 -0.81 5.32
C ASP A 36 -3.01 -0.86 6.78
N SER A 37 -1.74 -0.53 6.98
CA SER A 37 -1.09 -0.63 8.30
C SER A 37 -1.49 0.47 9.29
N ALA A 38 -2.17 1.54 8.87
CA ALA A 38 -2.50 2.68 9.72
C ALA A 38 -3.97 2.66 10.17
N TYR A 39 -4.89 2.39 9.25
CA TYR A 39 -6.34 2.43 9.49
C TYR A 39 -7.01 1.05 9.46
N GLN A 40 -6.29 0.01 9.04
CA GLN A 40 -6.80 -1.35 8.88
C GLN A 40 -8.01 -1.43 7.95
N ASP A 41 -8.00 -0.64 6.88
CA ASP A 41 -9.01 -0.66 5.82
C ASP A 41 -8.40 -1.03 4.46
N THR A 42 -9.21 -1.06 3.41
CA THR A 42 -8.79 -1.44 2.06
C THR A 42 -8.40 -0.24 1.19
N VAL A 43 -8.25 0.95 1.78
CA VAL A 43 -7.84 2.18 1.10
C VAL A 43 -6.38 2.46 1.43
N PHE A 44 -5.55 2.37 0.41
CA PHE A 44 -4.12 2.56 0.52
C PHE A 44 -3.72 3.94 -0.01
N GLY A 45 -3.32 4.82 0.91
CA GLY A 45 -2.90 6.20 0.65
C GLY A 45 -4.04 7.21 0.81
N GLY A 46 -3.85 8.44 0.30
CA GLY A 46 -4.88 9.50 0.24
C GLY A 46 -5.34 10.10 1.57
N LYS A 47 -4.85 9.59 2.71
CA LYS A 47 -5.27 10.01 4.05
C LYS A 47 -4.14 10.67 4.79
N ASN A 48 -4.43 11.86 5.33
CA ASN A 48 -3.55 12.70 6.13
C ASN A 48 -2.92 11.94 7.29
N LEU A 49 -1.78 11.32 7.00
CA LEU A 49 -0.93 10.69 7.97
C LEU A 49 0.19 11.64 8.30
N SER A 50 -0.06 12.37 9.37
CA SER A 50 0.82 13.43 9.85
C SER A 50 2.26 12.98 10.11
N ASN A 51 2.61 11.67 10.13
CA ASN A 51 3.98 11.12 10.15
C ASN A 51 4.07 9.59 9.96
N GLN A 52 3.04 8.90 9.45
CA GLN A 52 3.06 7.43 9.32
C GLN A 52 3.08 7.01 7.86
N ARG A 53 4.00 6.11 7.49
CA ARG A 53 3.94 5.42 6.20
C ARG A 53 2.85 4.36 6.28
N GLN A 54 1.94 4.36 5.32
CA GLN A 54 1.05 3.22 5.11
C GLN A 54 1.81 2.14 4.35
N ASN A 55 1.56 0.90 4.71
CA ASN A 55 1.87 -0.25 3.89
C ASN A 55 0.60 -1.07 3.74
N LEU A 56 0.42 -1.71 2.60
CA LEU A 56 -0.60 -2.75 2.49
C LEU A 56 -0.05 -4.03 3.10
N ILE A 57 -0.78 -4.58 4.05
CA ILE A 57 -0.50 -5.85 4.71
C ILE A 57 -1.40 -6.89 4.05
N ILE A 58 -0.76 -7.90 3.45
CA ILE A 58 -1.41 -9.02 2.80
C ILE A 58 -1.08 -10.27 3.61
N SER A 59 -2.11 -10.94 4.13
CA SER A 59 -1.93 -12.15 4.93
C SER A 59 -2.78 -13.29 4.40
N PHE A 60 -2.21 -14.49 4.37
CA PHE A 60 -2.87 -15.73 3.97
C PHE A 60 -2.13 -16.92 4.57
N THR A 61 -2.76 -18.09 4.61
CA THR A 61 -2.10 -19.34 4.99
C THR A 61 -2.35 -20.38 3.90
N PRO A 62 -1.33 -20.89 3.19
CA PRO A 62 -1.48 -22.03 2.29
C PRO A 62 -2.16 -23.21 3.00
N GLY A 63 -3.22 -23.74 2.43
CA GLY A 63 -4.12 -24.70 3.05
C GLY A 63 -3.73 -26.16 2.90
N ASP A 64 -4.57 -27.00 3.49
CA ASP A 64 -4.33 -28.43 3.73
C ASP A 64 -4.30 -29.30 2.46
N ASP A 65 -4.95 -28.84 1.38
CA ASP A 65 -4.96 -29.58 0.10
C ASP A 65 -3.60 -29.54 -0.61
N LEU A 66 -2.68 -28.72 -0.12
CA LEU A 66 -1.30 -28.68 -0.56
C LEU A 66 -0.53 -29.79 0.16
N THR A 67 -0.29 -30.93 -0.51
CA THR A 67 0.31 -32.12 0.12
C THR A 67 1.82 -32.01 0.33
N ASP A 68 2.50 -31.15 -0.43
CA ASP A 68 3.94 -30.84 -0.38
C ASP A 68 4.16 -29.34 -0.58
N THR A 69 5.36 -28.82 -0.34
CA THR A 69 5.63 -27.40 -0.60
C THR A 69 5.48 -27.08 -2.09
N GLY A 70 4.66 -26.07 -2.39
CA GLY A 70 4.47 -25.49 -3.72
C GLY A 70 5.04 -24.08 -3.83
N ASP A 71 4.57 -23.32 -4.81
CA ASP A 71 4.87 -21.90 -5.00
C ASP A 71 3.61 -21.05 -4.82
N TYR A 72 3.76 -19.83 -4.28
CA TYR A 72 2.71 -18.82 -4.28
C TYR A 72 3.13 -17.59 -5.09
N ALA A 73 2.12 -16.88 -5.55
CA ALA A 73 2.21 -15.52 -6.05
C ALA A 73 1.10 -14.67 -5.45
N VAL A 74 1.42 -13.42 -5.14
CA VAL A 74 0.43 -12.38 -4.88
C VAL A 74 0.42 -11.45 -6.08
N ILE A 75 -0.73 -11.27 -6.70
CA ILE A 75 -0.87 -10.55 -7.97
C ILE A 75 -2.04 -9.57 -7.90
N VAL A 76 -1.89 -8.45 -8.58
CA VAL A 76 -2.95 -7.47 -8.79
C VAL A 76 -3.53 -7.62 -10.18
N ASP A 77 -4.85 -7.54 -10.30
CA ASP A 77 -5.57 -7.41 -11.57
C ASP A 77 -5.52 -5.93 -11.99
N VAL A 78 -4.57 -5.59 -12.87
CA VAL A 78 -4.23 -4.21 -13.25
C VAL A 78 -5.12 -3.67 -14.36
N ASP A 79 -5.60 -4.54 -15.24
CA ASP A 79 -6.46 -4.16 -16.37
C ASP A 79 -7.97 -4.25 -16.07
N LYS A 80 -8.31 -4.90 -14.96
CA LYS A 80 -9.62 -4.92 -14.30
C LYS A 80 -10.65 -5.78 -15.02
N ASP A 81 -10.21 -6.80 -15.75
CA ASP A 81 -11.10 -7.75 -16.39
C ASP A 81 -11.45 -8.95 -15.49
N GLY A 82 -10.73 -9.13 -14.39
CA GLY A 82 -10.93 -10.18 -13.40
C GLY A 82 -10.27 -11.53 -13.77
N ASP A 83 -9.57 -11.60 -14.89
CA ASP A 83 -8.59 -12.61 -15.19
C ASP A 83 -7.24 -12.20 -14.57
N PHE A 84 -6.48 -13.18 -14.10
CA PHE A 84 -5.17 -12.96 -13.48
C PHE A 84 -4.06 -13.67 -14.26
N ASN A 85 -4.40 -14.45 -15.29
CA ASN A 85 -3.44 -15.32 -15.99
C ASN A 85 -2.68 -14.58 -17.11
N ASP A 86 -3.21 -13.46 -17.59
CA ASP A 86 -2.67 -12.62 -18.66
C ASP A 86 -2.00 -11.35 -18.14
N GLU A 87 -2.11 -11.12 -16.83
CA GLU A 87 -1.47 -10.06 -16.09
C GLU A 87 0.07 -10.05 -16.27
N PRO A 88 0.69 -8.88 -16.56
CA PRO A 88 2.12 -8.79 -16.81
C PRO A 88 2.93 -9.06 -15.53
N ASP A 89 4.19 -9.50 -15.67
CA ASP A 89 5.09 -9.76 -14.52
C ASP A 89 5.21 -8.59 -13.51
N THR A 90 4.92 -7.36 -13.94
CA THR A 90 4.93 -6.16 -13.08
C THR A 90 3.75 -6.07 -12.11
N SER A 91 2.69 -6.86 -12.29
CA SER A 91 1.54 -6.90 -11.38
C SER A 91 1.76 -7.80 -10.17
N TYR A 92 2.82 -8.60 -10.16
CA TYR A 92 3.18 -9.46 -9.03
C TYR A 92 3.76 -8.63 -7.88
N VAL A 93 3.05 -8.67 -6.76
CA VAL A 93 3.43 -8.04 -5.50
C VAL A 93 4.53 -8.83 -4.80
N ASP A 94 4.41 -10.15 -4.79
CA ASP A 94 5.36 -11.06 -4.14
C ASP A 94 5.26 -12.48 -4.72
N LYS A 95 6.33 -13.27 -4.58
CA LYS A 95 6.38 -14.69 -4.96
C LYS A 95 7.24 -15.45 -3.95
N GLY A 96 6.95 -16.72 -3.72
CA GLY A 96 7.81 -17.57 -2.88
C GLY A 96 7.23 -18.95 -2.61
N ASP A 97 7.82 -19.66 -1.65
CA ASP A 97 7.39 -21.02 -1.31
C ASP A 97 6.06 -21.01 -0.53
N ALA A 98 5.08 -21.75 -1.06
CA ALA A 98 3.83 -22.08 -0.39
C ALA A 98 4.06 -23.32 0.48
N VAL A 99 4.38 -23.11 1.76
CA VAL A 99 4.53 -24.20 2.72
C VAL A 99 3.16 -24.47 3.35
N PRO A 100 2.64 -25.71 3.31
CA PRO A 100 1.33 -26.04 3.87
C PRO A 100 1.21 -25.59 5.33
N ASN A 101 0.06 -25.01 5.68
CA ASN A 101 -0.29 -24.54 7.04
C ASN A 101 0.70 -23.56 7.67
N THR A 102 1.50 -22.87 6.86
CA THR A 102 2.46 -21.88 7.33
C THR A 102 1.98 -20.48 6.97
N PRO A 103 1.53 -19.67 7.96
CA PRO A 103 1.05 -18.32 7.70
C PRO A 103 2.09 -17.46 6.98
N LYS A 104 1.60 -16.66 6.04
CA LYS A 104 2.38 -15.68 5.28
C LYS A 104 1.82 -14.30 5.53
N THR A 105 2.72 -13.36 5.75
CA THR A 105 2.43 -11.93 5.83
C THR A 105 3.41 -11.18 4.95
N ILE A 106 2.87 -10.44 3.99
CA ILE A 106 3.60 -9.63 3.03
C ILE A 106 3.27 -8.18 3.33
N THR A 107 4.32 -7.36 3.42
CA THR A 107 4.18 -5.91 3.57
C THR A 107 4.55 -5.26 2.25
N TRP A 108 3.57 -4.66 1.60
CA TRP A 108 3.73 -3.96 0.34
C TRP A 108 3.86 -2.45 0.59
N ASP A 109 5.08 -1.93 0.42
CA ASP A 109 5.37 -0.50 0.53
C ASP A 109 5.04 0.24 -0.79
N ALA A 110 4.23 1.29 -0.69
CA ALA A 110 3.81 2.13 -1.81
C ALA A 110 4.97 2.82 -2.53
N SER A 111 6.04 3.12 -1.82
CA SER A 111 7.15 3.91 -2.35
C SER A 111 8.04 3.15 -3.34
N THR A 112 7.95 1.82 -3.40
CA THR A 112 8.85 0.99 -4.22
C THR A 112 8.13 0.11 -5.24
N LYS A 113 6.93 -0.37 -4.90
CA LYS A 113 6.21 -1.36 -5.73
C LYS A 113 4.85 -0.87 -6.26
N LEU A 114 4.38 0.35 -5.91
CA LEU A 114 3.14 0.96 -6.44
C LEU A 114 3.36 2.11 -7.44
N THR A 115 4.62 2.40 -7.78
CA THR A 115 4.94 3.55 -8.64
C THR A 115 4.36 3.40 -10.05
N SER A 116 4.22 2.17 -10.54
CA SER A 116 3.67 1.85 -11.86
C SER A 116 2.14 1.82 -11.94
N LEU A 117 1.43 1.62 -10.82
CA LEU A 117 -0.04 1.52 -10.81
C LEU A 117 -0.67 2.90 -10.68
N ALA A 118 -1.69 3.24 -11.46
CA ALA A 118 -2.40 4.51 -11.31
C ALA A 118 -3.32 4.49 -10.07
N ASP A 119 -3.77 5.65 -9.62
CA ASP A 119 -4.83 5.71 -8.60
C ASP A 119 -6.11 5.03 -9.11
N GLY A 120 -6.77 4.28 -8.24
CA GLY A 120 -8.01 3.59 -8.58
C GLY A 120 -8.28 2.34 -7.76
N LYS A 121 -9.40 1.68 -8.10
CA LYS A 121 -9.78 0.40 -7.51
C LYS A 121 -9.14 -0.75 -8.27
N TYR A 122 -8.70 -1.76 -7.52
CA TYR A 122 -8.02 -2.94 -8.00
C TYR A 122 -8.50 -4.19 -7.25
N LYS A 123 -8.30 -5.34 -7.87
CA LYS A 123 -8.42 -6.65 -7.21
C LYS A 123 -7.04 -7.23 -6.96
N ILE A 124 -6.91 -7.96 -5.86
CA ILE A 124 -5.69 -8.68 -5.51
C ILE A 124 -6.05 -10.12 -5.15
N ALA A 125 -5.22 -11.04 -5.63
CA ALA A 125 -5.39 -12.46 -5.41
C ALA A 125 -4.08 -13.10 -4.94
N VAL A 126 -4.24 -14.21 -4.23
CA VAL A 126 -3.14 -15.15 -3.98
C VAL A 126 -3.37 -16.37 -4.87
N ILE A 127 -2.33 -16.76 -5.58
CA ILE A 127 -2.29 -17.97 -6.40
C ILE A 127 -1.31 -18.93 -5.78
N ILE A 128 -1.69 -20.21 -5.75
CA ILE A 128 -0.84 -21.31 -5.32
C ILE A 128 -0.72 -22.31 -6.48
N ASP A 129 0.51 -22.68 -6.80
CA ASP A 129 0.88 -23.81 -7.64
C ASP A 129 1.41 -24.92 -6.72
N ASP A 130 0.97 -26.16 -6.90
CA ASP A 130 1.37 -27.28 -6.05
C ASP A 130 2.80 -27.78 -6.32
N LYS A 131 3.45 -27.25 -7.35
CA LYS A 131 4.84 -27.56 -7.71
C LYS A 131 5.78 -26.46 -7.27
N LYS A 132 6.72 -26.79 -6.38
CA LYS A 132 7.87 -25.93 -6.08
C LYS A 132 8.90 -25.94 -7.21
N ASN A 133 8.75 -25.03 -8.16
CA ASN A 133 9.64 -24.86 -9.31
C ASN A 133 10.04 -23.38 -9.55
N GLY A 134 9.62 -22.47 -8.68
CA GLY A 134 9.88 -21.03 -8.72
C GLY A 134 8.97 -20.23 -9.65
N LYS A 135 7.88 -20.80 -10.18
CA LYS A 135 6.94 -20.12 -11.08
C LYS A 135 5.49 -20.57 -10.84
N ILE A 136 4.55 -19.75 -11.29
CA ILE A 136 3.14 -20.15 -11.44
C ILE A 136 2.96 -20.71 -12.85
N ASP A 137 2.61 -21.99 -12.96
CA ASP A 137 2.29 -22.60 -14.25
C ASP A 137 0.78 -22.54 -14.51
N TRP A 138 0.31 -21.43 -15.10
CA TRP A 138 -1.11 -21.22 -15.41
C TRP A 138 -1.75 -22.30 -16.32
N SER A 139 -0.94 -23.13 -16.99
CA SER A 139 -1.44 -24.26 -17.77
C SER A 139 -1.75 -25.50 -16.92
N ASP A 140 -1.30 -25.50 -15.66
CA ASP A 140 -1.54 -26.58 -14.72
C ASP A 140 -2.92 -26.46 -14.07
N PRO A 141 -3.81 -27.46 -14.21
CA PRO A 141 -5.09 -27.47 -13.52
C PRO A 141 -4.96 -27.50 -11.99
N ALA A 142 -3.77 -27.79 -11.45
CA ALA A 142 -3.47 -27.75 -10.03
C ALA A 142 -3.31 -26.31 -9.50
N VAL A 143 -3.04 -25.31 -10.35
CA VAL A 143 -3.04 -23.90 -9.93
C VAL A 143 -4.39 -23.50 -9.34
N LYS A 144 -4.37 -22.87 -8.18
CA LYS A 144 -5.56 -22.37 -7.48
C LYS A 144 -5.39 -20.89 -7.18
N ILE A 145 -6.38 -20.12 -7.60
CA ILE A 145 -6.59 -18.76 -7.12
C ILE A 145 -7.42 -18.86 -5.84
N ASP A 146 -7.09 -18.07 -4.81
CA ASP A 146 -7.98 -17.90 -3.67
C ASP A 146 -9.37 -17.46 -4.17
N LYS A 147 -10.41 -18.18 -3.72
CA LYS A 147 -11.80 -17.84 -4.04
C LYS A 147 -12.19 -16.48 -3.44
N GLU A 148 -11.46 -16.01 -2.43
CA GLU A 148 -11.67 -14.71 -1.79
C GLU A 148 -10.74 -13.61 -2.33
N VAL A 149 -10.72 -13.42 -3.64
CA VAL A 149 -10.14 -12.21 -4.27
C VAL A 149 -10.63 -10.96 -3.52
N LYS A 150 -9.69 -10.08 -3.13
CA LYS A 150 -10.01 -8.87 -2.36
C LYS A 150 -9.94 -7.63 -3.22
N ASP A 151 -10.84 -6.69 -2.94
CA ASP A 151 -10.79 -5.35 -3.51
C ASP A 151 -9.92 -4.45 -2.62
N PHE A 152 -9.12 -3.59 -3.23
CA PHE A 152 -8.47 -2.46 -2.57
C PHE A 152 -8.51 -1.21 -3.45
N THR A 153 -8.35 -0.05 -2.83
CA THR A 153 -8.24 1.23 -3.52
C THR A 153 -6.84 1.78 -3.33
N LEU A 154 -6.17 2.10 -4.42
CA LEU A 154 -4.92 2.86 -4.43
C LEU A 154 -5.25 4.34 -4.61
N ASP A 155 -4.78 5.16 -3.69
CA ASP A 155 -4.91 6.63 -3.74
C ASP A 155 -3.55 7.25 -3.40
N LYS A 156 -2.80 7.66 -4.41
CA LYS A 156 -1.50 8.34 -4.27
C LYS A 156 -1.64 9.85 -4.48
N THR A 157 -2.86 10.37 -4.50
CA THR A 157 -3.09 11.79 -4.75
C THR A 157 -2.64 12.59 -3.53
N LEU A 158 -1.48 13.24 -3.67
CA LEU A 158 -1.00 14.19 -2.67
C LEU A 158 -1.83 15.47 -2.77
N SER A 159 -2.48 15.84 -1.68
CA SER A 159 -3.21 17.10 -1.56
C SER A 159 -2.55 17.99 -0.52
N VAL A 160 -2.60 19.30 -0.78
CA VAL A 160 -2.12 20.35 0.13
C VAL A 160 -3.34 21.10 0.64
N THR A 161 -3.52 21.12 1.96
CA THR A 161 -4.63 21.79 2.64
C THR A 161 -4.10 22.77 3.69
N GLU A 162 -5.00 23.55 4.29
CA GLU A 162 -4.68 24.46 5.42
C GLU A 162 -3.55 25.46 5.11
N VAL A 163 -3.44 25.87 3.85
CA VAL A 163 -2.43 26.84 3.41
C VAL A 163 -2.75 28.21 4.03
N THR A 164 -1.91 28.63 4.98
CA THR A 164 -2.05 29.89 5.70
C THR A 164 -0.69 30.54 5.89
N ALA A 165 -0.66 31.83 6.24
CA ALA A 165 0.55 32.56 6.53
C ALA A 165 0.36 33.46 7.74
N ASP A 166 1.37 33.56 8.60
CA ASP A 166 1.38 34.46 9.76
C ASP A 166 2.72 35.19 9.92
N PRO A 167 2.75 36.53 9.89
CA PRO A 167 1.63 37.41 9.53
C PRO A 167 1.22 37.24 8.06
N LEU A 168 -0.09 37.31 7.78
CA LEU A 168 -0.63 37.22 6.41
C LEU A 168 -0.09 38.32 5.48
N THR A 169 0.19 39.50 6.05
CA THR A 169 0.84 40.61 5.36
C THR A 169 2.22 40.83 5.96
N PHE A 170 3.24 40.79 5.11
CA PHE A 170 4.63 41.05 5.46
C PHE A 170 5.27 41.99 4.43
N SER A 171 6.29 42.73 4.84
CA SER A 171 7.02 43.71 4.05
C SER A 171 8.51 43.38 4.15
N PRO A 172 9.08 42.60 3.23
CA PRO A 172 10.48 42.16 3.31
C PRO A 172 11.45 43.27 2.87
N ASN A 173 11.37 44.46 3.49
CA ASN A 173 12.18 45.64 3.13
C ASN A 173 13.36 45.89 4.10
N GLY A 174 13.46 45.13 5.19
CA GLY A 174 14.56 45.19 6.16
C GLY A 174 14.46 46.34 7.14
N ASP A 175 13.26 46.89 7.38
CA ASP A 175 13.04 48.02 8.30
C ASP A 175 12.76 47.59 9.75
N GLY A 176 12.67 46.28 10.02
CA GLY A 176 12.39 45.71 11.33
C GLY A 176 10.91 45.47 11.60
N VAL A 177 10.01 45.83 10.67
CA VAL A 177 8.55 45.72 10.83
C VAL A 177 7.98 44.75 9.81
N LYS A 178 7.58 43.56 10.29
CA LYS A 178 6.97 42.50 9.46
C LYS A 178 7.84 42.08 8.27
N ASP A 179 9.15 41.98 8.47
CA ASP A 179 10.09 41.56 7.41
C ASP A 179 9.90 40.12 6.93
N THR A 180 9.24 39.29 7.74
CA THR A 180 9.07 37.85 7.49
C THR A 180 7.63 37.41 7.67
N THR A 181 7.28 36.31 7.02
CA THR A 181 6.06 35.54 7.26
C THR A 181 6.40 34.06 7.35
N THR A 182 5.63 33.31 8.14
CA THR A 182 5.71 31.85 8.20
C THR A 182 4.54 31.27 7.44
N ILE A 183 4.80 30.34 6.52
CA ILE A 183 3.77 29.65 5.76
C ILE A 183 3.50 28.30 6.41
N TYR A 184 2.23 28.04 6.70
CA TYR A 184 1.74 26.77 7.25
C TYR A 184 0.93 26.07 6.16
N TYR A 185 1.07 24.76 6.10
CA TYR A 185 0.32 23.90 5.20
C TYR A 185 0.29 22.48 5.79
N THR A 186 -0.66 21.69 5.31
CA THR A 186 -0.84 20.30 5.68
C THR A 186 -0.82 19.46 4.43
N LEU A 187 -0.06 18.37 4.42
CA LEU A 187 -0.04 17.40 3.33
C LEU A 187 -0.94 16.21 3.68
N SER A 188 -1.68 15.67 2.70
CA SER A 188 -2.44 14.43 2.92
C SER A 188 -1.55 13.21 3.12
N GLU A 189 -0.26 13.27 2.85
CA GLU A 189 0.69 12.21 3.18
C GLU A 189 2.10 12.78 3.19
N SER A 190 3.04 12.03 3.77
CA SER A 190 4.46 12.41 3.68
C SER A 190 4.96 12.31 2.25
N LEU A 191 5.81 13.27 1.84
CA LEU A 191 6.49 13.18 0.55
C LEU A 191 7.24 11.85 0.43
N SER A 192 7.06 11.18 -0.71
CA SER A 192 7.72 9.92 -1.06
C SER A 192 8.61 10.12 -2.29
N SER A 193 9.26 9.05 -2.77
CA SER A 193 10.00 9.09 -4.04
C SER A 193 9.16 9.58 -5.23
N VAL A 194 7.83 9.53 -5.13
CA VAL A 194 6.88 10.01 -6.15
C VAL A 194 6.75 11.54 -6.17
N TYR A 195 6.85 12.20 -5.01
CA TYR A 195 6.77 13.66 -4.88
C TYR A 195 8.03 14.20 -4.24
N SER A 196 8.91 14.83 -5.03
CA SER A 196 10.24 15.25 -4.56
C SER A 196 10.26 16.60 -3.86
N GLU A 197 9.27 17.47 -4.09
CA GLU A 197 9.24 18.82 -3.53
C GLU A 197 7.83 19.39 -3.41
N VAL A 198 7.69 20.37 -2.51
CA VAL A 198 6.53 21.26 -2.42
C VAL A 198 6.98 22.64 -2.89
N THR A 199 6.38 23.15 -3.96
CA THR A 199 6.64 24.51 -4.45
C THR A 199 5.66 25.49 -3.83
N ILE A 200 6.18 26.50 -3.12
CA ILE A 200 5.38 27.60 -2.59
C ILE A 200 5.68 28.86 -3.40
N THR A 201 4.64 29.42 -4.04
CA THR A 201 4.76 30.69 -4.78
C THR A 201 4.14 31.81 -3.97
N VAL A 202 4.93 32.82 -3.63
CA VAL A 202 4.46 34.05 -2.99
C VAL A 202 4.27 35.10 -4.06
N GLY A 203 3.02 35.49 -4.31
CA GLY A 203 2.67 36.56 -5.24
C GLY A 203 2.39 37.87 -4.51
N GLU A 204 2.70 38.99 -5.16
CA GLU A 204 2.26 40.30 -4.70
C GLU A 204 0.80 40.51 -5.14
N SER A 205 -0.08 40.90 -4.21
CA SER A 205 -1.37 41.47 -4.60
C SER A 205 -1.12 42.91 -5.06
N GLY A 206 -0.87 43.08 -6.36
CA GLY A 206 -0.65 44.38 -6.96
C GLY A 206 -1.87 45.29 -6.77
N GLY A 207 -1.74 46.27 -5.88
CA GLY A 207 -2.40 47.56 -6.06
C GLY A 207 -1.87 48.17 -7.37
N THR A 208 -2.78 48.50 -8.28
CA THR A 208 -2.49 49.23 -9.50
C THR A 208 -1.58 50.42 -9.21
N LYS A 209 -0.37 50.43 -9.77
CA LYS A 209 0.33 51.69 -10.07
C LYS A 209 -0.32 52.26 -11.33
N GLN A 210 -1.17 53.28 -11.16
CA GLN A 210 -1.40 54.31 -12.17
C GLN A 210 -0.87 55.63 -11.64
#